data_AF-A0A941PFA5-F1
#
_entry.id   AF-A0A941PFA5-F1
#
_cell.length_a   1.000
_cell.length_b   1.000
_cell.length_c   1.000
_cell.angle_alpha   90.00
_cell.angle_beta   90.00
_cell.angle_gamma   90.00
#
_symmetry.space_group_name_H-M   'P 1'
#
loop_
_entity.id
_entity.type
_entity.pdbx_description
1 polymer ?
#
loop_
_entity_poly.entity_id
_entity_poly.type
_entity_poly.pdbx_seq_one_letter_code
_entity_poly.pdbx_strand_id
1 'polypeptide(L)'
;MPRDIPIGNGNLLVAFDKDAILREIYFPYVGQENHTKGERFRFGVWVDGIFSWIPDGWRIERNYLDESLVTQIILEKKGLRIESNDLVDFEANIYLKKITLENQTDQQQEIRLFLGQDFHIYGTEVGDTAAFMPETNSLLHYKNERYFLINVFANNKFGVDLFATGNKETGNFVGAWKDAEDGILSANPIAQGSVDSVLGIPLIVKPKSKECCFYWIAAGNNWQEVKNLNKLIIKKTPAVIFKRTFDYWKSWVNKESSDNLPKKIQWLYKRSLLICRTQINN
;
A
#
# COMPACT_ATOMS: atom_id res chain seq x y z
N MET A 1 -9.66 14.07 11.40
CA MET A 1 -9.50 13.01 12.44
C MET A 1 -8.02 12.72 12.57
N PRO A 2 -7.48 12.53 13.78
CA PRO A 2 -6.11 12.01 13.93
C PRO A 2 -6.00 10.68 13.17
N ARG A 3 -4.89 10.50 12.44
CA ARG A 3 -4.61 9.26 11.70
C ARG A 3 -3.96 8.26 12.64
N ASP A 4 -4.40 7.01 12.59
CA ASP A 4 -4.09 6.05 13.66
C ASP A 4 -2.67 5.46 13.54
N ILE A 5 -2.18 5.24 12.31
CA ILE A 5 -0.94 4.49 12.05
C ILE A 5 -0.12 5.11 10.91
N PRO A 6 0.62 6.22 11.11
CA PRO A 6 1.53 6.76 10.10
C PRO A 6 2.81 5.91 9.94
N ILE A 7 3.36 5.89 8.72
CA ILE A 7 4.67 5.33 8.38
C ILE A 7 5.39 6.28 7.41
N GLY A 8 6.68 6.51 7.58
CA GLY A 8 7.40 7.45 6.73
C GLY A 8 8.90 7.51 7.00
N ASN A 9 9.62 8.17 6.09
CA ASN A 9 11.08 8.31 6.14
C ASN A 9 11.55 9.77 6.14
N GLY A 10 10.65 10.74 6.27
CA GLY A 10 10.94 12.18 6.22
C GLY A 10 10.81 12.81 4.83
N ASN A 11 10.74 12.01 3.76
CA ASN A 11 10.43 12.49 2.41
C ASN A 11 9.06 11.99 1.93
N LEU A 12 8.76 10.72 2.25
CA LEU A 12 7.49 10.07 1.98
C LEU A 12 6.82 9.74 3.31
N LEU A 13 5.56 10.18 3.49
CA LEU A 13 4.69 9.78 4.59
C LEU A 13 3.43 9.15 4.03
N VAL A 14 3.04 8.00 4.59
CA VAL A 14 1.77 7.33 4.31
C VAL A 14 0.99 7.19 5.61
N ALA A 15 -0.29 7.55 5.61
CA ALA A 15 -1.14 7.41 6.78
C ALA A 15 -2.48 6.74 6.46
N PHE A 16 -2.99 6.01 7.46
CA PHE A 16 -4.17 5.17 7.36
C PHE A 16 -5.27 5.66 8.31
N ASP A 17 -6.53 5.35 7.99
CA ASP A 17 -7.65 5.55 8.92
C ASP A 17 -7.86 4.37 9.87
N LYS A 18 -8.93 4.46 10.66
CA LYS A 18 -9.36 3.43 11.62
C LYS A 18 -9.72 2.09 10.98
N ASP A 19 -9.96 2.06 9.68
CA ASP A 19 -10.31 0.86 8.92
C ASP A 19 -9.06 0.27 8.23
N ALA A 20 -7.87 0.79 8.58
CA ALA A 20 -6.58 0.46 7.97
C ALA A 20 -6.52 0.73 6.46
N ILE A 21 -7.35 1.66 5.98
CA ILE A 21 -7.33 2.11 4.60
C ILE A 21 -6.36 3.28 4.48
N LEU A 22 -5.52 3.25 3.45
CA LEU A 22 -4.60 4.35 3.16
C LEU A 22 -5.44 5.57 2.73
N ARG A 23 -5.16 6.70 3.37
CA ARG A 23 -5.91 7.94 3.17
C ARG A 23 -5.04 9.14 2.91
N GLU A 24 -3.74 9.07 3.15
CA GLU A 24 -2.83 10.18 2.94
C GLU A 24 -1.49 9.66 2.42
N ILE A 25 -0.98 10.32 1.38
CA ILE A 25 0.37 10.16 0.85
C ILE A 25 0.93 11.57 0.73
N TYR A 26 2.00 11.86 1.49
CA TYR A 26 2.74 13.12 1.39
C TYR A 26 4.11 12.89 0.76
N PHE A 27 4.43 13.70 -0.22
CA PHE A 27 5.71 13.69 -0.94
C PHE A 27 5.92 15.05 -1.63
N PRO A 28 7.14 15.60 -1.77
CA PRO A 28 8.41 15.12 -1.24
C PRO A 28 8.69 15.55 0.20
N TYR A 29 7.74 16.26 0.84
CA TYR A 29 7.87 16.73 2.21
C TYR A 29 6.64 16.32 3.04
N VAL A 30 6.90 15.93 4.28
CA VAL A 30 5.85 15.54 5.23
C VAL A 30 4.94 16.73 5.50
N GLY A 31 3.63 16.51 5.35
CA GLY A 31 2.60 17.51 5.69
C GLY A 31 2.37 18.61 4.65
N GLN A 32 3.16 18.69 3.58
CA GLN A 32 3.01 19.75 2.57
C GLN A 32 2.00 19.38 1.47
N GLU A 33 2.33 18.42 0.62
CA GLU A 33 1.50 18.04 -0.53
C GLU A 33 0.80 16.71 -0.24
N ASN A 34 -0.52 16.71 -0.01
CA ASN A 34 -1.29 15.47 0.13
C ASN A 34 -1.81 15.00 -1.24
N HIS A 35 -1.22 13.95 -1.79
CA HIS A 35 -1.55 13.41 -3.13
C HIS A 35 -2.79 12.54 -3.19
N THR A 36 -3.58 12.51 -2.12
CA THR A 36 -4.83 11.74 -2.07
C THR A 36 -6.03 12.63 -1.76
N LYS A 37 -5.80 13.90 -1.35
CA LYS A 37 -6.83 14.80 -0.80
C LYS A 37 -7.59 14.20 0.39
N GLY A 38 -7.09 13.12 0.97
CA GLY A 38 -7.78 12.37 2.00
C GLY A 38 -8.62 11.21 1.48
N GLU A 39 -8.66 10.89 0.18
CA GLU A 39 -9.52 9.85 -0.42
C GLU A 39 -9.04 8.40 -0.18
N ARG A 40 -9.93 7.42 -0.41
CA ARG A 40 -9.67 5.99 -0.07
C ARG A 40 -8.84 5.31 -1.14
N PHE A 41 -7.68 4.80 -0.75
CA PHE A 41 -7.00 3.75 -1.51
C PHE A 41 -7.64 2.41 -1.17
N ARG A 42 -8.59 2.01 -2.02
CA ARG A 42 -9.50 0.89 -1.74
C ARG A 42 -8.75 -0.44 -1.70
N PHE A 43 -9.18 -1.32 -0.81
CA PHE A 43 -8.72 -2.70 -0.73
C PHE A 43 -9.92 -3.65 -0.74
N GLY A 44 -10.07 -4.38 -1.84
CA GLY A 44 -11.14 -5.33 -2.09
C GLY A 44 -10.61 -6.76 -2.11
N VAL A 45 -11.46 -7.70 -1.74
CA VAL A 45 -11.15 -9.13 -1.72
C VAL A 45 -12.32 -9.88 -2.34
N TRP A 46 -12.02 -10.65 -3.37
CA TRP A 46 -12.90 -11.64 -3.97
C TRP A 46 -12.45 -13.03 -3.55
N VAL A 47 -13.37 -13.86 -3.05
CA VAL A 47 -13.12 -15.25 -2.67
C VAL A 47 -14.23 -16.12 -3.24
N ASP A 48 -13.88 -17.06 -4.10
CA ASP A 48 -14.78 -18.08 -4.65
C ASP A 48 -16.15 -17.52 -5.14
N GLY A 49 -16.13 -16.42 -5.89
CA GLY A 49 -17.35 -15.79 -6.44
C GLY A 49 -17.94 -14.66 -5.61
N ILE A 50 -17.43 -14.43 -4.39
CA ILE A 50 -17.98 -13.43 -3.46
C ILE A 50 -16.98 -12.29 -3.27
N PHE A 51 -17.39 -11.09 -3.69
CA PHE A 51 -16.62 -9.87 -3.51
C PHE A 51 -16.97 -9.14 -2.20
N SER A 52 -15.98 -8.46 -1.60
CA SER A 52 -16.24 -7.42 -0.60
C SER A 52 -15.10 -6.41 -0.49
N TRP A 53 -15.45 -5.15 -0.26
CA TRP A 53 -14.51 -4.12 0.17
C TRP A 53 -14.17 -4.26 1.66
N ILE A 54 -12.98 -3.82 2.06
CA ILE A 54 -12.66 -3.54 3.47
C ILE A 54 -13.15 -2.11 3.76
N PRO A 55 -13.91 -1.88 4.86
CA PRO A 55 -14.09 -2.74 6.04
C PRO A 55 -15.32 -3.66 6.05
N ASP A 56 -16.05 -3.81 4.96
CA ASP A 56 -17.40 -4.41 4.95
C ASP A 56 -17.41 -5.87 5.43
N GLY A 57 -17.81 -6.09 6.69
CA GLY A 57 -17.88 -7.41 7.32
C GLY A 57 -16.52 -8.03 7.67
N TRP A 58 -15.45 -7.23 7.70
CA TRP A 58 -14.11 -7.66 8.11
C TRP A 58 -13.85 -7.33 9.59
N ARG A 59 -13.27 -8.27 10.34
CA ARG A 59 -12.64 -7.95 11.64
C ARG A 59 -11.27 -7.34 11.36
N ILE A 60 -10.98 -6.18 11.94
CA ILE A 60 -9.76 -5.42 11.66
C ILE A 60 -9.02 -5.16 12.97
N GLU A 61 -7.81 -5.70 13.08
CA GLU A 61 -6.86 -5.40 14.17
C GLU A 61 -5.66 -4.65 13.61
N ARG A 62 -5.16 -3.68 14.37
CA ARG A 62 -4.23 -2.67 13.88
C ARG A 62 -3.11 -2.46 14.89
N ASN A 63 -1.89 -2.72 14.48
CA ASN A 63 -0.70 -2.51 15.30
C ASN A 63 0.51 -2.14 14.43
N TYR A 64 1.68 -2.04 15.06
CA TYR A 64 2.97 -2.11 14.39
C TYR A 64 3.65 -3.43 14.76
N LEU A 65 4.51 -3.94 13.89
CA LEU A 65 5.50 -4.94 14.29
C LEU A 65 6.42 -4.31 15.34
N ASP A 66 6.78 -5.10 16.34
CA ASP A 66 7.53 -4.62 17.50
C ASP A 66 8.78 -3.83 17.12
N GLU A 67 8.93 -2.67 17.77
CA GLU A 67 10.10 -1.79 17.64
C GLU A 67 10.36 -1.33 16.20
N SER A 68 9.33 -1.15 15.38
CA SER A 68 9.49 -0.74 13.99
C SER A 68 8.38 0.20 13.49
N LEU A 69 8.66 0.96 12.42
CA LEU A 69 7.65 1.65 11.61
C LEU A 69 7.15 0.74 10.47
N VAL A 70 6.83 -0.50 10.82
CA VAL A 70 6.16 -1.44 9.92
C VAL A 70 4.82 -1.79 10.55
N THR A 71 3.72 -1.59 9.82
CA THR A 71 2.40 -1.91 10.35
C THR A 71 2.22 -3.42 10.50
N GLN A 72 1.28 -3.80 11.36
CA GLN A 72 0.73 -5.14 11.43
C GLN A 72 -0.78 -5.02 11.47
N ILE A 73 -1.40 -5.19 10.30
CA ILE A 73 -2.85 -5.14 10.14
C ILE A 73 -3.35 -6.55 9.91
N ILE A 74 -4.25 -7.02 10.78
CA ILE A 74 -4.91 -8.32 10.64
C ILE A 74 -6.34 -8.10 10.21
N LEU A 75 -6.71 -8.72 9.09
CA LEU A 75 -8.06 -8.70 8.53
C LEU A 75 -8.59 -10.13 8.51
N GLU A 76 -9.75 -10.37 9.14
CA GLU A 76 -10.36 -11.71 9.16
C GLU A 76 -11.81 -11.68 8.70
N LYS A 77 -12.16 -12.61 7.80
CA LYS A 77 -13.52 -12.81 7.32
C LYS A 77 -13.70 -14.23 6.78
N LYS A 78 -14.71 -14.95 7.30
CA LYS A 78 -15.20 -16.23 6.76
C LYS A 78 -14.07 -17.24 6.42
N GLY A 79 -13.17 -17.52 7.37
CA GLY A 79 -12.10 -18.51 7.18
C GLY A 79 -10.91 -18.06 6.35
N LEU A 80 -10.86 -16.78 5.95
CA LEU A 80 -9.68 -16.14 5.39
C LEU A 80 -9.11 -15.15 6.41
N ARG A 81 -7.81 -15.28 6.68
CA ARG A 81 -7.03 -14.30 7.44
C ARG A 81 -6.01 -13.64 6.53
N ILE A 82 -5.95 -12.32 6.54
CA ILE A 82 -4.98 -11.51 5.79
C ILE A 82 -4.14 -10.73 6.79
N GLU A 83 -2.82 -10.86 6.68
CA GLU A 83 -1.87 -9.99 7.39
C GLU A 83 -1.21 -9.05 6.40
N SER A 84 -1.47 -7.76 6.56
CA SER A 84 -0.85 -6.68 5.79
C SER A 84 0.22 -6.01 6.64
N ASN A 85 1.44 -5.96 6.12
CA ASN A 85 2.55 -5.22 6.72
C ASN A 85 2.99 -4.12 5.76
N ASP A 86 2.78 -2.89 6.18
CA ASP A 86 3.03 -1.68 5.40
C ASP A 86 4.24 -0.95 5.95
N LEU A 87 5.10 -0.48 5.05
CA LEU A 87 6.27 0.33 5.39
C LEU A 87 6.57 1.36 4.31
N VAL A 88 7.26 2.41 4.71
CA VAL A 88 8.02 3.27 3.81
C VAL A 88 9.49 2.90 4.00
N ASP A 89 10.18 2.60 2.91
CA ASP A 89 11.61 2.28 2.96
C ASP A 89 12.38 3.41 3.64
N PHE A 90 13.33 3.05 4.50
CA PHE A 90 13.99 4.01 5.39
C PHE A 90 14.84 5.07 4.66
N GLU A 91 15.21 4.81 3.40
CA GLU A 91 16.07 5.69 2.60
C GLU A 91 15.39 6.08 1.28
N ALA A 92 14.73 5.13 0.62
CA ALA A 92 14.12 5.33 -0.69
C ALA A 92 12.63 5.72 -0.57
N ASN A 93 12.13 6.51 -1.52
CA ASN A 93 10.73 6.94 -1.60
C ASN A 93 9.81 5.82 -2.10
N ILE A 94 9.76 4.71 -1.35
CA ILE A 94 9.04 3.48 -1.68
C ILE A 94 8.12 3.14 -0.53
N TYR A 95 6.82 3.20 -0.78
CA TYR A 95 5.82 2.54 0.04
C TYR A 95 5.71 1.08 -0.40
N LEU A 96 5.85 0.13 0.52
CA LEU A 96 5.76 -1.30 0.28
C LEU A 96 4.72 -1.92 1.22
N LYS A 97 3.83 -2.72 0.66
CA LYS A 97 2.85 -3.55 1.35
C LYS A 97 3.18 -5.01 1.09
N LYS A 98 3.45 -5.77 2.15
CA LYS A 98 3.49 -7.23 2.13
C LYS A 98 2.13 -7.75 2.56
N ILE A 99 1.54 -8.66 1.78
CA ILE A 99 0.23 -9.25 2.08
C ILE A 99 0.42 -10.77 2.20
N THR A 100 0.11 -11.31 3.38
CA THR A 100 0.11 -12.75 3.63
C THR A 100 -1.33 -13.22 3.79
N LEU A 101 -1.79 -14.09 2.89
CA LEU A 101 -3.09 -14.74 2.94
C LEU A 101 -2.95 -16.07 3.67
N GLU A 102 -3.86 -16.37 4.59
CA GLU A 102 -3.97 -17.64 5.28
C GLU A 102 -5.37 -18.20 5.10
N ASN A 103 -5.45 -19.30 4.37
CA ASN A 103 -6.68 -20.05 4.20
C ASN A 103 -6.86 -20.96 5.42
N GLN A 104 -7.85 -20.66 6.25
CA GLN A 104 -8.15 -21.40 7.48
C GLN A 104 -9.18 -22.51 7.26
N THR A 105 -9.64 -22.71 6.02
CA THR A 105 -10.61 -23.74 5.65
C THR A 105 -9.92 -25.03 5.20
N ASP A 106 -10.71 -26.10 5.05
CA ASP A 106 -10.27 -27.40 4.54
C ASP A 106 -10.40 -27.51 3.02
N GLN A 107 -10.81 -26.44 2.34
CA GLN A 107 -10.95 -26.38 0.89
C GLN A 107 -9.96 -25.38 0.31
N GLN A 108 -9.56 -25.58 -0.95
CA GLN A 108 -8.76 -24.59 -1.67
C GLN A 108 -9.62 -23.34 -1.92
N GLN A 109 -9.03 -22.17 -1.82
CA GLN A 109 -9.68 -20.89 -2.12
C GLN A 109 -9.03 -20.22 -3.33
N GLU A 110 -9.85 -19.77 -4.27
CA GLU A 110 -9.42 -18.82 -5.30
C GLU A 110 -9.67 -17.41 -4.77
N ILE A 111 -8.60 -16.64 -4.65
CA ILE A 111 -8.63 -15.30 -4.07
C ILE A 111 -8.13 -14.30 -5.10
N ARG A 112 -8.83 -13.18 -5.25
CA ARG A 112 -8.35 -12.01 -5.99
C ARG A 112 -8.32 -10.82 -5.06
N LEU A 113 -7.14 -10.23 -4.89
CA LEU A 113 -6.98 -8.98 -4.16
C LEU A 113 -7.09 -7.82 -5.14
N PHE A 114 -7.86 -6.80 -4.79
CA PHE A 114 -8.02 -5.60 -5.59
C PHE A 114 -7.51 -4.40 -4.82
N LEU A 115 -6.54 -3.67 -5.38
CA LEU A 115 -5.98 -2.46 -4.79
C LEU A 115 -6.31 -1.28 -5.69
N GLY A 116 -7.13 -0.35 -5.21
CA GLY A 116 -7.51 0.87 -5.90
C GLY A 116 -6.62 2.05 -5.51
N GLN A 117 -6.13 2.79 -6.51
CA GLN A 117 -5.32 4.00 -6.36
C GLN A 117 -6.16 5.23 -6.72
N ASP A 118 -6.46 6.04 -5.72
CA ASP A 118 -7.37 7.19 -5.82
C ASP A 118 -6.57 8.50 -5.64
N PHE A 119 -5.60 8.71 -6.54
CA PHE A 119 -4.73 9.88 -6.48
C PHE A 119 -5.48 11.18 -6.79
N HIS A 120 -5.04 12.22 -6.11
CA HIS A 120 -5.40 13.61 -6.30
C HIS A 120 -4.09 14.39 -6.26
N ILE A 121 -3.29 14.31 -7.32
CA ILE A 121 -1.90 14.77 -7.27
C ILE A 121 -1.86 16.29 -7.09
N TYR A 122 -1.09 16.75 -6.08
CA TYR A 122 -1.09 18.11 -5.55
C TYR A 122 -2.39 18.51 -4.80
N GLY A 123 -3.16 17.54 -4.31
CA GLY A 123 -4.38 17.77 -3.55
C GLY A 123 -5.60 18.17 -4.41
N THR A 124 -5.55 17.90 -5.71
CA THR A 124 -6.61 18.24 -6.66
C THR A 124 -6.86 17.07 -7.63
N GLU A 125 -8.12 16.92 -8.01
CA GLU A 125 -8.63 15.90 -8.93
C GLU A 125 -8.36 16.21 -10.41
N VAL A 126 -7.98 17.43 -10.78
CA VAL A 126 -7.91 17.83 -12.19
C VAL A 126 -6.52 17.61 -12.78
N GLY A 127 -6.44 16.99 -13.95
CA GLY A 127 -5.22 16.93 -14.76
C GLY A 127 -4.25 15.83 -14.37
N ASP A 128 -4.72 14.82 -13.63
CA ASP A 128 -3.96 13.60 -13.36
C ASP A 128 -4.00 12.70 -14.61
N THR A 129 -2.97 11.87 -14.76
CA THR A 129 -2.93 10.79 -15.76
C THR A 129 -2.66 9.48 -15.06
N ALA A 130 -3.50 8.47 -15.33
CA ALA A 130 -3.30 7.09 -14.91
C ALA A 130 -3.05 6.25 -16.17
N ALA A 131 -1.94 5.53 -16.23
CA ALA A 131 -1.56 4.76 -17.40
C ALA A 131 -0.83 3.46 -17.05
N PHE A 132 -1.11 2.39 -17.78
CA PHE A 132 -0.31 1.18 -17.79
C PHE A 132 0.95 1.40 -18.63
N MET A 133 2.11 1.06 -18.08
CA MET A 133 3.44 1.23 -18.66
C MET A 133 4.02 -0.13 -19.07
N PRO A 134 3.96 -0.52 -20.37
CA PRO A 134 4.44 -1.82 -20.83
C PRO A 134 5.93 -2.06 -20.53
N GLU A 135 6.76 -1.02 -20.59
CA GLU A 135 8.21 -1.12 -20.34
C GLU A 135 8.55 -1.67 -18.94
N THR A 136 7.70 -1.41 -17.96
CA THR A 136 7.92 -1.80 -16.55
C THR A 136 6.86 -2.78 -16.04
N ASN A 137 5.91 -3.16 -16.90
CA ASN A 137 4.72 -3.94 -16.57
C ASN A 137 4.02 -3.40 -15.31
N SER A 138 3.78 -2.09 -15.25
CA SER A 138 3.31 -1.40 -14.04
C SER A 138 2.24 -0.36 -14.35
N LEU A 139 1.54 0.13 -13.32
CA LEU A 139 0.71 1.33 -13.44
C LEU A 139 1.52 2.56 -13.06
N LEU A 140 1.21 3.69 -13.69
CA LEU A 140 1.80 4.98 -13.40
C LEU A 140 0.68 6.00 -13.22
N HIS A 141 0.72 6.72 -12.10
CA HIS A 141 -0.03 7.95 -11.91
C HIS A 141 0.94 9.12 -11.94
N TYR A 142 0.68 10.15 -12.73
CA TYR A 142 1.52 11.33 -12.74
C TYR A 142 0.78 12.62 -13.08
N LYS A 143 1.36 13.72 -12.63
CA LYS A 143 1.00 15.09 -13.00
C LYS A 143 2.19 16.00 -12.74
N ASN A 144 2.54 16.84 -13.72
CA ASN A 144 3.71 17.71 -13.67
C ASN A 144 4.95 16.95 -13.18
N GLU A 145 5.52 17.37 -12.05
CA GLU A 145 6.74 16.80 -11.45
C GLU A 145 6.45 15.78 -10.34
N ARG A 146 5.31 15.08 -10.38
CA ARG A 146 4.98 14.04 -9.40
C ARG A 146 4.57 12.78 -10.12
N TYR A 147 5.31 11.72 -9.85
CA TYR A 147 5.18 10.41 -10.48
C TYR A 147 5.05 9.36 -9.38
N PHE A 148 4.06 8.48 -9.52
CA PHE A 148 3.78 7.36 -8.62
C PHE A 148 3.69 6.09 -9.46
N LEU A 149 4.74 5.28 -9.45
CA LEU A 149 4.76 3.98 -10.12
C LEU A 149 4.25 2.92 -9.16
N ILE A 150 3.25 2.15 -9.59
CA ILE A 150 2.60 1.10 -8.81
C ILE A 150 2.83 -0.25 -9.45
N ASN A 151 3.36 -1.20 -8.68
CA ASN A 151 3.68 -2.53 -9.20
C ASN A 151 3.57 -3.59 -8.10
N VAL A 152 3.59 -4.86 -8.50
CA VAL A 152 3.33 -6.01 -7.63
C VAL A 152 4.31 -7.15 -7.90
N PHE A 153 4.46 -8.02 -6.90
CA PHE A 153 5.14 -9.30 -7.01
C PHE A 153 4.25 -10.38 -6.40
N ALA A 154 3.78 -11.30 -7.22
CA ALA A 154 2.92 -12.40 -6.84
C ALA A 154 3.19 -13.60 -7.76
N ASN A 155 2.92 -14.83 -7.31
CA ASN A 155 3.12 -16.03 -8.12
C ASN A 155 4.54 -16.12 -8.73
N ASN A 156 5.56 -15.69 -7.98
CA ASN A 156 6.95 -15.58 -8.40
C ASN A 156 7.20 -14.71 -9.65
N LYS A 157 6.31 -13.76 -9.94
CA LYS A 157 6.37 -12.86 -11.09
C LYS A 157 6.22 -11.40 -10.65
N PHE A 158 7.02 -10.53 -11.26
CA PHE A 158 6.87 -9.08 -11.17
C PHE A 158 5.89 -8.59 -12.24
N GLY A 159 5.07 -7.60 -11.90
CA GLY A 159 4.24 -6.88 -12.86
C GLY A 159 2.74 -6.98 -12.62
N VAL A 160 2.02 -6.04 -13.21
CA VAL A 160 0.57 -5.88 -13.09
C VAL A 160 -0.11 -6.51 -14.30
N ASP A 161 -0.70 -7.70 -14.12
CA ASP A 161 -1.39 -8.41 -15.20
C ASP A 161 -2.89 -8.08 -15.29
N LEU A 162 -3.52 -7.69 -14.17
CA LEU A 162 -4.93 -7.30 -14.10
C LEU A 162 -5.01 -5.86 -13.63
N PHE A 163 -5.60 -4.99 -14.43
CA PHE A 163 -5.79 -3.59 -14.07
C PHE A 163 -6.98 -2.97 -14.80
N ALA A 164 -7.41 -1.81 -14.33
CA ALA A 164 -8.21 -0.86 -15.08
C ALA A 164 -7.81 0.56 -14.66
N THR A 165 -7.82 1.48 -15.61
CA THR A 165 -7.76 2.93 -15.36
C THR A 165 -9.08 3.54 -15.80
N GLY A 166 -9.50 4.64 -15.20
CA GLY A 166 -10.80 5.21 -15.54
C GLY A 166 -11.01 6.59 -14.96
N ASN A 167 -12.04 7.25 -15.46
CA ASN A 167 -12.49 8.50 -14.89
C ASN A 167 -13.31 8.27 -13.64
N LYS A 168 -13.20 9.19 -12.69
CA LYS A 168 -13.98 9.25 -11.46
C LYS A 168 -14.59 10.64 -11.30
N GLU A 169 -15.59 10.74 -10.42
CA GLU A 169 -16.13 12.00 -9.91
C GLU A 169 -16.57 13.01 -11.00
N THR A 170 -16.81 12.53 -12.21
CA THR A 170 -17.14 13.35 -13.38
C THR A 170 -18.40 12.81 -14.03
N GLY A 171 -19.48 13.58 -14.02
CA GLY A 171 -20.78 13.13 -14.55
C GLY A 171 -21.27 11.86 -13.86
N ASN A 172 -21.46 10.79 -14.65
CA ASN A 172 -21.91 9.48 -14.15
C ASN A 172 -20.75 8.52 -13.80
N PHE A 173 -19.50 8.94 -13.99
CA PHE A 173 -18.35 8.08 -13.75
C PHE A 173 -18.00 8.03 -12.26
N VAL A 174 -18.02 6.84 -11.70
CA VAL A 174 -17.77 6.59 -10.27
C VAL A 174 -16.33 6.16 -9.97
N GLY A 175 -15.55 5.78 -10.98
CA GLY A 175 -14.15 5.32 -10.86
C GLY A 175 -13.94 3.88 -11.33
N ALA A 176 -12.73 3.59 -11.79
CA ALA A 176 -12.24 2.28 -12.19
C ALA A 176 -12.27 1.26 -11.04
N TRP A 177 -12.22 1.69 -9.78
CA TRP A 177 -12.35 0.79 -8.63
C TRP A 177 -13.61 -0.07 -8.69
N LYS A 178 -14.70 0.41 -9.29
CA LYS A 178 -15.97 -0.33 -9.37
C LYS A 178 -15.88 -1.56 -10.27
N ASP A 179 -14.96 -1.54 -11.24
CA ASP A 179 -14.67 -2.67 -12.13
C ASP A 179 -14.24 -3.93 -11.34
N ALA A 180 -13.70 -3.77 -10.12
CA ALA A 180 -13.32 -4.90 -9.29
C ALA A 180 -14.49 -5.74 -8.74
N GLU A 181 -15.72 -5.21 -8.71
CA GLU A 181 -16.83 -5.81 -7.94
C GLU A 181 -17.36 -7.11 -8.54
N ASP A 182 -17.21 -7.32 -9.85
CA ASP A 182 -17.55 -8.59 -10.51
C ASP A 182 -16.36 -9.57 -10.58
N GLY A 183 -15.18 -9.13 -10.14
CA GLY A 183 -13.94 -9.90 -10.13
C GLY A 183 -13.16 -9.90 -11.45
N ILE A 184 -13.51 -9.07 -12.43
CA ILE A 184 -12.88 -8.95 -13.75
C ILE A 184 -12.51 -7.49 -14.01
N LEU A 185 -11.28 -7.22 -14.46
CA LEU A 185 -10.88 -5.86 -14.82
C LEU A 185 -10.82 -5.69 -16.34
N SER A 186 -11.34 -4.56 -16.82
CA SER A 186 -11.51 -4.18 -18.22
C SER A 186 -10.21 -3.93 -18.99
N ALA A 187 -9.07 -3.81 -18.30
CA ALA A 187 -7.76 -3.53 -18.89
C ALA A 187 -7.67 -2.21 -19.67
N ASN A 188 -8.49 -1.20 -19.32
CA ASN A 188 -8.35 0.12 -19.92
C ASN A 188 -6.96 0.73 -19.58
N PRO A 189 -6.07 0.96 -20.57
CA PRO A 189 -4.65 1.20 -20.32
C PRO A 189 -4.32 2.65 -19.99
N ILE A 190 -5.21 3.61 -20.25
CA ILE A 190 -4.95 5.01 -19.93
C ILE A 190 -6.25 5.77 -19.68
N ALA A 191 -6.20 6.70 -18.72
CA ALA A 191 -7.22 7.70 -18.48
C ALA A 191 -6.55 9.03 -18.06
N GLN A 192 -7.23 10.14 -18.33
CA GLN A 192 -6.76 11.49 -17.98
C GLN A 192 -7.88 12.34 -17.37
N GLY A 193 -7.51 13.34 -16.56
CA GLY A 193 -8.45 14.25 -15.89
C GLY A 193 -8.60 13.88 -14.42
N SER A 194 -9.85 13.77 -13.94
CA SER A 194 -10.14 13.12 -12.66
C SER A 194 -10.19 11.61 -12.86
N VAL A 195 -9.16 10.93 -12.35
CA VAL A 195 -8.91 9.52 -12.64
C VAL A 195 -8.52 8.72 -11.40
N ASP A 196 -8.77 7.43 -11.47
CA ASP A 196 -8.25 6.41 -10.56
C ASP A 196 -7.76 5.20 -11.36
N SER A 197 -7.16 4.26 -10.65
CA SER A 197 -6.92 2.92 -11.17
C SER A 197 -7.23 1.86 -10.13
N VAL A 198 -7.38 0.63 -10.59
CA VAL A 198 -7.40 -0.55 -9.75
C VAL A 198 -6.53 -1.62 -10.39
N LEU A 199 -5.83 -2.39 -9.56
CA LEU A 199 -5.13 -3.59 -9.99
C LEU A 199 -5.64 -4.81 -9.24
N GLY A 200 -5.54 -5.97 -9.88
CA GLY A 200 -5.89 -7.27 -9.34
C GLY A 200 -4.65 -8.15 -9.12
N ILE A 201 -4.65 -8.93 -8.04
CA ILE A 201 -3.65 -9.96 -7.74
C ILE A 201 -4.37 -11.30 -7.53
N PRO A 202 -4.40 -12.18 -8.54
CA PRO A 202 -5.03 -13.49 -8.41
C PRO A 202 -4.08 -14.48 -7.73
N LEU A 203 -4.59 -15.22 -6.74
CA LEU A 203 -3.86 -16.15 -5.89
C LEU A 203 -4.72 -17.40 -5.65
N ILE A 204 -4.09 -18.57 -5.63
CA ILE A 204 -4.72 -19.83 -5.23
C ILE A 204 -4.09 -20.24 -3.89
N VAL A 205 -4.90 -20.34 -2.84
CA VAL A 205 -4.41 -20.67 -1.50
C VAL A 205 -4.93 -22.05 -1.10
N LYS A 206 -4.01 -23.01 -0.92
CA LYS A 206 -4.35 -24.39 -0.53
C LYS A 206 -5.00 -24.44 0.86
N PRO A 207 -5.75 -25.49 1.19
CA PRO A 207 -6.28 -25.70 2.54
C PRO A 207 -5.20 -25.55 3.61
N LYS A 208 -5.54 -24.85 4.71
CA LYS A 208 -4.65 -24.68 5.89
C LYS A 208 -3.24 -24.18 5.54
N SER A 209 -3.11 -23.36 4.50
CA SER A 209 -1.83 -22.88 3.99
C SER A 209 -1.78 -21.37 3.88
N LYS A 210 -0.59 -20.85 3.58
CA LYS A 210 -0.35 -19.42 3.41
C LYS A 210 0.28 -19.13 2.06
N GLU A 211 -0.12 -18.02 1.46
CA GLU A 211 0.51 -17.44 0.29
C GLU A 211 0.88 -15.98 0.56
N CYS A 212 1.91 -15.49 -0.11
CA CYS A 212 2.43 -14.13 0.10
C CYS A 212 2.59 -13.41 -1.22
N CYS A 213 2.16 -12.15 -1.26
CA CYS A 213 2.44 -11.23 -2.35
C CYS A 213 2.90 -9.87 -1.83
N PHE A 214 3.41 -9.04 -2.75
CA PHE A 214 3.85 -7.68 -2.46
C PHE A 214 3.24 -6.70 -3.43
N TYR A 215 2.99 -5.50 -2.95
CA TYR A 215 2.53 -4.33 -3.67
C TYR A 215 3.40 -3.14 -3.27
N TRP A 216 3.77 -2.27 -4.20
CA TRP A 216 4.49 -1.04 -3.86
C TRP A 216 4.06 0.15 -4.70
N ILE A 217 4.30 1.34 -4.14
CA ILE A 217 4.25 2.62 -4.82
C ILE A 217 5.63 3.28 -4.69
N ALA A 218 6.29 3.55 -5.81
CA ALA A 218 7.50 4.37 -5.87
C ALA A 218 7.14 5.81 -6.23
N ALA A 219 7.52 6.76 -5.38
CA ALA A 219 7.27 8.19 -5.58
C ALA A 219 8.55 8.91 -6.05
N GLY A 220 8.43 9.75 -7.07
CA GLY A 220 9.56 10.51 -7.63
C GLY A 220 9.12 11.74 -8.40
N ASN A 221 10.08 12.56 -8.78
CA ASN A 221 9.82 13.83 -9.46
C ASN A 221 9.72 13.71 -10.99
N ASN A 222 10.14 12.57 -11.53
CA ASN A 222 10.10 12.27 -12.95
C ASN A 222 10.02 10.75 -13.18
N TRP A 223 9.72 10.38 -14.42
CA TRP A 223 9.63 8.98 -14.85
C TRP A 223 10.91 8.19 -14.57
N GLN A 224 12.08 8.79 -14.76
CA GLN A 224 13.36 8.09 -14.60
C GLN A 224 13.64 7.73 -13.14
N GLU A 225 13.29 8.60 -12.19
CA GLU A 225 13.41 8.34 -10.76
C GLU A 225 12.55 7.15 -10.33
N VAL A 226 11.25 7.15 -10.65
CA VAL A 226 10.37 6.05 -10.26
C VAL A 226 10.75 4.73 -10.94
N LYS A 227 11.27 4.77 -12.17
CA LYS A 227 11.88 3.60 -12.82
C LYS A 227 13.08 3.06 -12.06
N ASN A 228 13.97 3.92 -11.60
CA ASN A 228 15.15 3.52 -10.84
C ASN A 228 14.77 2.90 -9.50
N LEU A 229 13.79 3.47 -8.81
CA LEU A 229 13.22 2.91 -7.58
C LEU A 229 12.59 1.53 -7.83
N ASN A 230 11.79 1.38 -8.88
CA ASN A 230 11.22 0.09 -9.26
C ASN A 230 12.31 -0.96 -9.60
N LYS A 231 13.34 -0.56 -10.36
CA LYS A 231 14.49 -1.42 -10.66
C LYS A 231 15.26 -1.86 -9.41
N LEU A 232 15.37 -0.99 -8.40
CA LEU A 232 15.98 -1.32 -7.11
C LEU A 232 15.21 -2.47 -6.43
N ILE A 233 13.87 -2.38 -6.38
CA ILE A 233 13.01 -3.41 -5.78
C ILE A 233 13.13 -4.72 -6.56
N ILE A 234 13.08 -4.68 -7.89
CA ILE A 234 13.23 -5.88 -8.73
C ILE A 234 14.60 -6.54 -8.50
N LYS A 235 15.69 -5.75 -8.49
CA LYS A 235 17.06 -6.25 -8.31
C LYS A 235 17.28 -6.84 -6.91
N LYS A 236 16.71 -6.24 -5.86
CA LYS A 236 16.89 -6.69 -4.47
C LYS A 236 15.84 -7.68 -4.02
N THR A 237 14.69 -7.75 -4.69
CA THR A 237 13.41 -8.33 -4.25
C THR A 237 12.70 -7.51 -3.18
N PRO A 238 11.35 -7.46 -3.19
CA PRO A 238 10.58 -6.73 -2.18
C PRO A 238 10.75 -7.31 -0.77
N ALA A 239 11.02 -8.61 -0.63
CA ALA A 239 11.32 -9.23 0.67
C ALA A 239 12.60 -8.66 1.32
N VAL A 240 13.63 -8.35 0.53
CA VAL A 240 14.86 -7.72 1.02
C VAL A 240 14.61 -6.26 1.40
N ILE A 241 13.83 -5.51 0.60
CA ILE A 241 13.41 -4.13 0.92
C ILE A 241 12.63 -4.09 2.24
N PHE A 242 11.76 -5.07 2.44
CA PHE A 242 11.01 -5.23 3.69
C PHE A 242 11.96 -5.47 4.87
N LYS A 243 12.82 -6.49 4.77
CA LYS A 243 13.71 -6.89 5.86
C LYS A 243 14.66 -5.76 6.26
N ARG A 244 15.31 -5.11 5.29
CA ARG A 244 16.26 -4.02 5.58
C ARG A 244 15.60 -2.83 6.30
N THR A 245 14.35 -2.52 5.93
CA THR A 245 13.62 -1.42 6.56
C THR A 245 13.17 -1.77 7.97
N PHE A 246 12.68 -2.99 8.17
CA PHE A 246 12.36 -3.49 9.51
C PHE A 246 13.59 -3.47 10.43
N ASP A 247 14.72 -4.02 9.97
CA ASP A 247 15.96 -4.06 10.75
C ASP A 247 16.49 -2.65 11.05
N TYR A 248 16.37 -1.71 10.10
CA TYR A 248 16.76 -0.31 10.29
C TYR A 248 15.96 0.32 11.44
N TRP A 249 14.63 0.25 11.41
CA TRP A 249 13.80 0.88 12.45
C TRP A 249 14.03 0.25 13.83
N LYS A 250 14.20 -1.07 13.87
CA LYS A 250 14.57 -1.78 15.09
C LYS A 250 15.91 -1.30 15.63
N SER A 251 16.90 -1.09 14.77
CA SER A 251 18.19 -0.54 15.19
C SER A 251 18.08 0.92 15.61
N TRP A 252 17.27 1.72 14.89
CA TRP A 252 17.11 3.15 15.12
C TRP A 252 16.50 3.45 16.49
N VAL A 253 15.44 2.73 16.87
CA VAL A 253 14.73 2.98 18.13
C VAL A 253 15.46 2.43 19.35
N ASN A 254 16.40 1.51 19.15
CA ASN A 254 17.20 0.87 20.20
C ASN A 254 18.60 1.49 20.36
N LYS A 255 18.89 2.65 19.74
CA LYS A 255 20.19 3.34 19.89
C LYS A 255 20.47 3.75 21.33
N GLU A 256 19.45 4.23 22.03
CA GLU A 256 19.54 4.64 23.44
C GLU A 256 18.87 3.58 24.33
N SER A 257 19.51 3.24 25.46
CA SER A 257 18.94 2.28 26.41
C SER A 257 17.76 2.91 27.17
N SER A 258 16.69 2.12 27.32
CA SER A 258 15.54 2.45 28.17
C SER A 258 15.32 1.39 29.26
N ASP A 259 16.35 0.59 29.56
CA ASP A 259 16.25 -0.64 30.36
C ASP A 259 15.85 -0.37 31.82
N ASN A 260 16.06 0.86 32.30
CA ASN A 260 15.68 1.31 33.64
C ASN A 260 14.17 1.57 33.80
N LEU A 261 13.37 1.50 32.72
CA LEU A 261 11.92 1.71 32.75
C LEU A 261 11.16 0.37 32.75
N PRO A 262 9.92 0.29 33.29
CA PRO A 262 9.09 -0.90 33.14
C PRO A 262 8.82 -1.24 31.66
N LYS A 263 8.75 -2.53 31.31
CA LYS A 263 8.58 -3.00 29.90
C LYS A 263 7.46 -2.30 29.13
N LYS A 264 6.31 -2.06 29.78
CA LYS A 264 5.17 -1.36 29.17
C LYS A 264 5.50 0.10 28.82
N ILE A 265 6.28 0.77 29.65
CA ILE A 265 6.73 2.15 29.43
C ILE A 265 7.81 2.19 28.34
N GLN A 266 8.74 1.24 28.34
CA GLN A 266 9.73 1.12 27.25
C GLN A 266 9.03 0.95 25.89
N TRP A 267 8.06 0.05 25.80
CA TRP A 267 7.28 -0.17 24.59
C TRP A 267 6.58 1.11 24.11
N LEU A 268 5.90 1.81 25.02
CA LEU A 268 5.20 3.05 24.68
C LEU A 268 6.18 4.14 24.24
N TYR A 269 7.29 4.31 24.96
CA TYR A 269 8.35 5.27 24.63
C TYR A 269 8.91 5.04 23.22
N LYS A 270 9.32 3.80 22.91
CA LYS A 270 9.85 3.43 21.60
C LYS A 270 8.82 3.66 20.49
N ARG A 271 7.57 3.27 20.71
CA ARG A 271 6.47 3.51 19.76
C ARG A 271 6.23 4.99 19.53
N SER A 272 6.23 5.80 20.58
CA SER A 272 6.08 7.25 20.49
C SER A 272 7.22 7.90 19.71
N LEU A 273 8.48 7.51 19.96
CA LEU A 273 9.64 8.02 19.19
C LEU A 273 9.51 7.73 17.69
N LEU A 274 9.14 6.50 17.35
CA LEU A 274 8.93 6.08 15.96
C LEU A 274 7.82 6.91 15.30
N ILE A 275 6.66 7.08 15.95
CA ILE A 275 5.57 7.89 15.42
C ILE A 275 6.00 9.36 15.25
N CYS A 276 6.65 9.95 16.26
CA CYS A 276 7.17 11.33 16.16
C CYS A 276 8.14 11.48 14.99
N ARG A 277 9.01 10.48 14.74
CA ARG A 277 9.96 10.52 13.62
C ARG A 277 9.27 10.64 12.25
N THR A 278 8.05 10.10 12.09
CA THR A 278 7.29 10.22 10.85
C THR A 278 6.83 11.64 10.52
N GLN A 279 6.84 12.56 11.52
CA GLN A 279 6.34 13.93 11.40
C GLN A 279 7.45 14.96 11.17
N ILE A 280 8.66 14.51 10.84
CA ILE A 280 9.87 15.34 10.71
C ILE A 280 10.49 15.07 9.34
N ASN A 281 10.76 16.14 8.59
CA ASN A 281 11.48 16.07 7.31
C ASN A 281 12.96 15.68 7.53
N ASN A 282 13.60 15.19 6.46
CA ASN A 282 15.05 14.96 6.47
C ASN A 282 15.85 16.27 6.33
#